data_AF-A0A7J4K3X5-F1
#
_entry.id   AF-A0A7J4K3X5-F1
#
_cell.length_a   1.000
_cell.length_b   1.000
_cell.length_c   1.000
_cell.angle_alpha   90.00
_cell.angle_beta   90.00
_cell.angle_gamma   90.00
#
_symmetry.space_group_name_H-M   'P 1'
#
loop_
_entity.id
_entity.type
_entity.pdbx_description
1 polymer ?
#
loop_
_entity_poly.entity_id
_entity_poly.type
_entity_poly.pdbx_seq_one_letter_code
_entity_poly.pdbx_strand_id
1 'polypeptide(L)'
;MVDEAPVVDLQPKQEPSWKKYASIVLFIVIVIAVLALLFISTRLFVTIDEDTPAPLVESIPKNASQPVEVGMKFNFFPYIHQADAYVGRDVTLYGFLTQLPGSSVGTPIYALYILDDDGRKVKLSGVSDDEMRMIPKDTATLEIYRVDGVMQKTYSTYSVLVKSMAVVERPSV
;
A
#
# COMPACT_ATOMS: atom_id res chain seq x y z
N MET A 1 16.71 90.24 -2.52
CA MET A 1 17.71 89.16 -2.48
C MET A 1 17.05 88.02 -1.74
N VAL A 2 16.81 86.90 -2.42
CA VAL A 2 16.05 85.76 -1.89
C VAL A 2 17.03 84.82 -1.19
N ASP A 3 16.79 84.56 0.08
CA ASP A 3 17.53 83.59 0.91
C ASP A 3 17.22 82.16 0.43
N GLU A 4 18.24 81.44 -0.03
CA GLU A 4 18.12 80.00 -0.33
C GLU A 4 18.34 79.19 0.95
N ALA A 5 17.32 78.44 1.36
CA ALA A 5 17.42 77.50 2.48
C ALA A 5 18.27 76.27 2.09
N PRO A 6 19.04 75.70 3.04
CA PRO A 6 19.92 74.57 2.75
C PRO A 6 19.12 73.28 2.50
N VAL A 7 19.43 72.63 1.38
CA VAL A 7 18.93 71.30 1.03
C VAL A 7 19.56 70.28 1.98
N VAL A 8 18.73 69.66 2.84
CA VAL A 8 19.12 68.57 3.72
C VAL A 8 19.11 67.27 2.93
N ASP A 9 20.30 66.72 2.68
CA ASP A 9 20.48 65.42 2.03
C ASP A 9 20.12 64.30 3.00
N LEU A 10 18.96 63.68 2.80
CA LEU A 10 18.48 62.55 3.58
C LEU A 10 19.10 61.27 3.02
N GLN A 11 20.20 60.80 3.62
CA GLN A 11 20.75 59.50 3.27
C GLN A 11 19.73 58.38 3.54
N PRO A 12 19.59 57.41 2.60
CA PRO A 12 18.65 56.31 2.77
C PRO A 12 19.06 55.43 3.95
N LYS A 13 18.14 55.30 4.92
CA LYS A 13 18.27 54.44 6.10
C LYS A 13 18.48 53.00 5.67
N GLN A 14 19.70 52.51 5.76
CA GLN A 14 20.09 51.16 5.38
C GLN A 14 19.41 50.15 6.31
N GLU A 15 18.48 49.36 5.79
CA GLU A 15 17.79 48.33 6.58
C GLU A 15 18.76 47.19 6.97
N PRO A 16 18.64 46.66 8.20
CA PRO A 16 19.59 45.68 8.72
C PRO A 16 19.44 44.33 8.00
N SER A 17 20.54 43.87 7.38
CA SER A 17 20.58 42.77 6.40
C SER A 17 20.23 41.37 6.93
N TRP A 18 20.14 41.19 8.25
CA TRP A 18 19.87 39.90 8.90
C TRP A 18 18.47 39.35 8.63
N LYS A 19 17.49 40.21 8.31
CA LYS A 19 16.12 39.78 7.99
C LYS A 19 16.05 38.87 6.76
N LYS A 20 16.98 39.01 5.80
CA LYS A 20 17.05 38.17 4.60
C LYS A 20 17.51 36.74 4.93
N TYR A 21 18.35 36.57 5.94
CA TYR A 21 18.87 35.27 6.36
C TYR A 21 17.96 34.56 7.36
N ALA A 22 17.14 35.30 8.11
CA ALA A 22 16.18 34.71 9.06
C ALA A 22 15.21 33.72 8.37
N SER A 23 14.74 34.05 7.18
CA SER A 23 13.85 33.17 6.39
C SER A 23 14.57 31.89 5.92
N ILE A 24 15.84 32.03 5.51
CA ILE A 24 16.67 30.90 5.08
C ILE A 24 16.98 29.97 6.26
N VAL A 25 17.31 30.53 7.42
CA VAL A 25 17.57 29.75 8.64
C VAL A 25 16.32 29.00 9.08
N LEU A 26 15.14 29.65 9.04
CA LEU A 26 13.87 29.00 9.35
C LEU A 26 13.56 27.83 8.40
N PHE A 27 13.82 28.00 7.10
CA PHE A 27 13.65 26.95 6.10
C PHE A 27 14.57 25.74 6.38
N ILE A 28 15.84 25.99 6.72
CA ILE A 28 16.79 24.92 7.05
C ILE A 28 16.33 24.15 8.30
N VAL A 29 15.85 24.84 9.34
CA VAL A 29 15.33 24.20 10.56
C VAL A 29 14.13 23.30 10.24
N ILE A 30 13.22 23.74 9.38
CA ILE A 30 12.06 22.94 8.95
C ILE A 30 12.52 21.70 8.19
N VAL A 31 13.46 21.83 7.26
CA VAL A 31 13.99 20.70 6.49
C VAL A 31 14.65 19.67 7.42
N ILE A 32 15.47 20.13 8.39
CA ILE A 32 16.11 19.24 9.37
C ILE A 32 15.05 18.53 10.23
N ALA A 33 14.01 19.23 10.66
CA ALA A 33 12.93 18.63 11.45
C ALA A 33 12.17 17.54 10.67
N VAL A 34 11.89 17.78 9.38
CA VAL A 34 11.26 16.78 8.50
C VAL A 34 12.17 15.58 8.30
N LEU A 35 13.47 15.78 8.07
CA LEU A 35 14.43 14.70 7.92
C LEU A 35 14.57 13.87 9.22
N ALA A 36 14.57 14.52 10.37
CA ALA A 36 14.59 13.84 11.66
C ALA A 36 13.32 12.99 11.89
N LEU A 37 12.15 13.51 11.52
CA LEU A 37 10.88 12.75 11.58
C LEU A 37 10.89 11.52 10.68
N LEU A 38 11.42 11.64 9.45
CA LEU A 38 11.60 10.51 8.54
C LEU A 38 12.62 9.49 9.06
N PHE A 39 13.67 9.94 9.73
CA PHE A 39 14.67 9.05 10.33
C PHE A 39 14.09 8.27 11.53
N ILE A 40 13.29 8.91 12.38
CA ILE A 40 12.62 8.24 13.50
C ILE A 40 11.58 7.23 12.99
N SER A 41 10.80 7.57 11.97
CA SER A 41 9.77 6.68 11.43
C SER A 41 10.36 5.41 10.79
N THR A 42 11.55 5.49 10.19
CA THR A 42 12.24 4.32 9.62
C THR A 42 12.88 3.41 10.67
N ARG A 43 13.27 3.95 11.84
CA ARG A 43 13.84 3.15 12.94
C ARG A 43 12.80 2.46 13.83
N LEU A 44 11.54 2.91 13.83
CA LEU A 44 10.49 2.32 14.68
C LEU A 44 10.04 0.91 14.23
N PHE A 45 10.41 0.45 13.03
CA PHE A 45 10.05 -0.86 12.49
C PHE A 45 11.17 -1.91 12.56
N VAL A 46 12.28 -1.64 13.24
CA VAL A 46 13.42 -2.59 13.38
C VAL A 46 13.60 -3.00 14.83
N THR A 47 12.60 -3.68 15.38
CA THR A 47 12.75 -4.55 16.55
C THR A 47 11.53 -5.47 16.60
N ILE A 48 11.59 -6.56 15.86
CA ILE A 48 10.82 -7.76 16.17
C ILE A 48 11.88 -8.78 16.56
N ASP A 49 11.85 -9.15 17.84
CA ASP A 49 12.77 -10.09 18.49
C ASP A 49 12.92 -11.37 17.67
N GLU A 50 14.15 -11.58 17.18
CA GLU A 50 14.64 -12.87 16.74
C GLU A 50 15.33 -13.49 17.96
N ASP A 51 14.62 -14.33 18.72
CA ASP A 51 15.23 -15.35 19.57
C ASP A 51 14.17 -16.29 20.15
N THR A 52 14.09 -17.52 19.62
CA THR A 52 14.31 -18.78 20.36
C THR A 52 13.96 -19.96 19.45
N PRO A 53 14.92 -20.83 19.07
CA PRO A 53 14.62 -22.13 18.51
C PRO A 53 14.62 -23.22 19.60
N ALA A 54 13.64 -24.15 19.56
CA ALA A 54 13.74 -25.60 19.88
C ALA A 54 12.36 -26.17 20.33
N PRO A 55 12.18 -27.51 20.45
CA PRO A 55 12.31 -28.54 19.41
C PRO A 55 11.12 -29.54 19.37
N LEU A 56 11.01 -30.27 18.24
CA LEU A 56 10.52 -31.64 18.01
C LEU A 56 9.40 -32.31 18.88
N VAL A 57 8.36 -32.78 18.15
CA VAL A 57 7.79 -34.16 18.12
C VAL A 57 6.47 -34.49 18.87
N GLU A 58 5.56 -35.08 18.07
CA GLU A 58 4.44 -36.00 18.31
C GLU A 58 3.37 -35.72 19.39
N SER A 59 2.13 -35.57 18.94
CA SER A 59 1.13 -36.66 18.99
C SER A 59 -0.19 -36.19 18.38
N ILE A 60 -0.79 -37.01 17.51
CA ILE A 60 -2.16 -36.81 17.03
C ILE A 60 -3.11 -37.46 18.05
N PRO A 61 -4.08 -36.72 18.63
CA PRO A 61 -5.32 -37.31 19.09
C PRO A 61 -6.48 -36.94 18.17
N LYS A 62 -7.27 -37.97 17.91
CA LYS A 62 -8.46 -38.07 17.07
C LYS A 62 -9.61 -37.24 17.68
N ASN A 63 -10.29 -36.48 16.82
CA ASN A 63 -11.60 -35.84 17.05
C ASN A 63 -11.76 -34.98 18.32
N ALA A 64 -11.44 -33.69 18.16
CA ALA A 64 -12.25 -32.63 18.72
C ALA A 64 -12.51 -31.62 17.61
N SER A 65 -13.77 -31.41 17.23
CA SER A 65 -14.18 -30.25 16.45
C SER A 65 -13.97 -29.01 17.31
N GLN A 66 -12.74 -28.51 17.31
CA GLN A 66 -12.44 -27.15 17.71
C GLN A 66 -12.65 -26.27 16.48
N PRO A 67 -13.19 -25.04 16.62
CA PRO A 67 -13.13 -24.08 15.54
C PRO A 67 -11.64 -23.89 15.21
N VAL A 68 -11.25 -24.31 14.01
CA VAL A 68 -9.93 -23.96 13.47
C VAL A 68 -9.98 -22.45 13.30
N GLU A 69 -9.33 -21.69 14.19
CA GLU A 69 -8.99 -20.31 13.88
C GLU A 69 -8.15 -20.38 12.60
N VAL A 70 -8.73 -19.97 11.48
CA VAL A 70 -7.98 -19.87 10.22
C VAL A 70 -7.07 -18.66 10.32
N GLY A 71 -5.93 -18.87 10.98
CA GLY A 71 -4.83 -17.92 11.08
C GLY A 71 -3.99 -17.84 9.80
N MET A 72 -4.60 -17.98 8.62
CA MET A 72 -3.87 -17.72 7.38
C MET A 72 -3.82 -16.21 7.15
N LYS A 73 -2.74 -15.57 7.62
CA LYS A 73 -2.50 -14.17 7.26
C LYS A 73 -2.08 -14.10 5.79
N PHE A 74 -2.88 -13.44 4.96
CA PHE A 74 -2.57 -13.18 3.57
C PHE A 74 -1.69 -11.93 3.47
N ASN A 75 -0.66 -11.98 2.63
CA ASN A 75 0.23 -10.85 2.44
C ASN A 75 0.59 -10.70 0.96
N PHE A 76 0.14 -9.60 0.36
CA PHE A 76 0.43 -9.27 -1.04
C PHE A 76 1.57 -8.28 -1.24
N PHE A 77 2.25 -7.86 -0.18
CA PHE A 77 3.42 -7.00 -0.26
C PHE A 77 4.45 -7.42 -1.33
N PRO A 78 4.91 -8.69 -1.43
CA PRO A 78 5.89 -9.08 -2.43
C PRO A 78 5.37 -8.97 -3.87
N TYR A 79 4.10 -9.29 -4.11
CA TYR A 79 3.49 -9.22 -5.44
C TYR A 79 3.27 -7.78 -5.93
N ILE A 80 3.31 -6.81 -5.02
CA ILE A 80 3.14 -5.39 -5.32
C ILE A 80 4.50 -4.69 -5.45
N HIS A 81 5.40 -4.89 -4.49
CA HIS A 81 6.68 -4.16 -4.42
C HIS A 81 7.78 -4.81 -5.25
N GLN A 82 7.65 -6.10 -5.55
CA GLN A 82 8.60 -6.85 -6.37
C GLN A 82 7.90 -7.52 -7.55
N ALA A 83 6.81 -6.91 -8.04
CA ALA A 83 5.92 -7.48 -9.05
C ALA A 83 6.67 -8.01 -10.29
N ASP A 84 7.69 -7.28 -10.77
CA ASP A 84 8.52 -7.71 -11.91
C ASP A 84 9.23 -9.06 -11.70
N ALA A 85 9.62 -9.41 -10.47
CA ALA A 85 10.27 -10.68 -10.16
C ALA A 85 9.32 -11.89 -10.31
N TYR A 86 8.01 -11.64 -10.28
CA TYR A 86 6.98 -12.66 -10.38
C TYR A 86 6.38 -12.78 -11.78
N VAL A 87 6.63 -11.84 -12.70
CA VAL A 87 6.06 -11.88 -14.07
C VAL A 87 6.42 -13.20 -14.76
N GLY A 88 5.41 -13.85 -15.34
CA GLY A 88 5.51 -15.15 -16.01
C GLY A 88 5.52 -16.36 -15.07
N ARG A 89 5.52 -16.16 -13.74
CA ARG A 89 5.47 -17.25 -12.76
C ARG A 89 4.04 -17.60 -12.37
N ASP A 90 3.84 -18.88 -12.09
CA ASP A 90 2.65 -19.36 -11.41
C ASP A 90 2.61 -18.82 -9.98
N VAL A 91 1.45 -18.31 -9.57
CA VAL A 91 1.19 -17.79 -8.24
C VAL A 91 -0.13 -18.34 -7.72
N THR A 92 -0.18 -18.56 -6.41
CA THR A 92 -1.40 -18.88 -5.67
C THR A 92 -1.63 -17.79 -4.65
N LEU A 93 -2.77 -17.10 -4.77
CA LEU A 93 -3.19 -16.05 -3.87
C LEU A 93 -4.38 -16.52 -3.05
N TYR A 94 -4.44 -16.10 -1.79
CA TYR A 94 -5.56 -16.32 -0.91
C TYR A 94 -6.04 -14.97 -0.39
N GLY A 95 -7.35 -14.77 -0.31
CA GLY A 95 -7.90 -13.49 0.11
C GLY A 95 -9.36 -13.30 -0.29
N PHE A 96 -9.84 -12.07 -0.16
CA PHE A 96 -11.23 -11.70 -0.42
C PHE A 96 -11.37 -11.10 -1.82
N LEU A 97 -12.45 -11.40 -2.54
CA LEU A 97 -12.68 -10.85 -3.88
C LEU A 97 -13.49 -9.56 -3.82
N THR A 98 -13.21 -8.62 -4.72
CA THR A 98 -14.00 -7.39 -4.88
C THR A 98 -13.95 -6.90 -6.32
N GLN A 99 -14.98 -6.17 -6.74
CA GLN A 99 -14.93 -5.37 -7.96
C GLN A 99 -14.79 -3.89 -7.62
N LEU A 100 -13.80 -3.22 -8.21
CA LEU A 100 -13.58 -1.78 -8.07
C LEU A 100 -13.59 -1.09 -9.43
N PRO A 101 -13.99 0.19 -9.52
CA PRO A 101 -13.91 0.96 -10.76
C PRO A 101 -12.48 0.97 -11.31
N GLY A 102 -12.34 0.56 -12.58
CA GLY A 102 -11.09 0.68 -13.31
C GLY A 102 -10.76 2.13 -13.63
N SER A 103 -9.48 2.40 -13.85
CA SER A 103 -8.93 3.75 -14.13
C SER A 103 -9.26 4.31 -15.53
N SER A 104 -10.23 3.73 -16.24
CA SER A 104 -10.65 4.19 -17.57
C SER A 104 -11.62 5.38 -17.47
N VAL A 105 -11.27 6.48 -18.13
CA VAL A 105 -12.08 7.71 -18.15
C VAL A 105 -13.35 7.49 -18.99
N GLY A 106 -14.54 7.74 -18.42
CA GLY A 106 -15.81 7.85 -19.16
C GLY A 106 -16.85 6.75 -18.88
N THR A 107 -16.45 5.55 -18.47
CA THR A 107 -17.37 4.50 -17.98
C THR A 107 -16.62 3.67 -16.95
N PRO A 108 -17.14 3.47 -15.73
CA PRO A 108 -16.49 2.64 -14.73
C PRO A 108 -16.55 1.18 -15.19
N ILE A 109 -15.55 0.75 -15.95
CA ILE A 109 -15.31 -0.66 -16.22
C ILE A 109 -14.78 -1.23 -14.91
N TYR A 110 -15.62 -1.99 -14.22
CA TYR A 110 -15.21 -2.66 -12.99
C TYR A 110 -14.12 -3.68 -13.30
N ALA A 111 -13.05 -3.63 -12.52
CA ALA A 111 -11.99 -4.62 -12.54
C ALA A 111 -12.08 -5.48 -11.29
N LEU A 112 -11.77 -6.77 -11.44
CA LEU A 112 -11.74 -7.72 -10.35
C LEU A 112 -10.40 -7.64 -9.61
N TYR A 113 -10.46 -7.69 -8.29
CA TYR A 113 -9.31 -7.70 -7.41
C TYR A 113 -9.46 -8.79 -6.35
N ILE A 114 -8.32 -9.31 -5.89
CA ILE A 114 -8.21 -10.03 -4.63
C ILE A 114 -7.52 -9.14 -3.60
N LEU A 115 -8.02 -9.13 -2.36
CA LEU A 115 -7.45 -8.36 -1.25
C LEU A 115 -6.82 -9.29 -0.22
N ASP A 116 -5.68 -8.86 0.34
CA ASP A 116 -5.10 -9.43 1.55
C ASP A 116 -5.74 -8.82 2.81
N ASP A 117 -5.33 -9.30 3.99
CA ASP A 117 -5.87 -8.84 5.28
C ASP A 117 -5.53 -7.38 5.59
N ASP A 118 -4.45 -6.86 5.00
CA ASP A 118 -4.03 -5.47 5.14
C ASP A 118 -4.74 -4.56 4.10
N GLY A 119 -5.69 -5.11 3.32
CA GLY A 119 -6.45 -4.39 2.28
C GLY A 119 -5.65 -4.08 1.01
N ARG A 120 -4.46 -4.68 0.84
CA ARG A 120 -3.68 -4.56 -0.39
C ARG A 120 -4.35 -5.39 -1.48
N LYS A 121 -4.38 -4.85 -2.69
CA LYS A 121 -5.13 -5.42 -3.81
C LYS A 121 -4.20 -5.88 -4.93
N VAL A 122 -4.49 -7.05 -5.48
CA VAL A 122 -3.89 -7.54 -6.73
C VAL A 122 -4.99 -7.66 -7.77
N LYS A 123 -4.77 -7.09 -8.96
CA LYS A 123 -5.74 -7.14 -10.05
C LYS A 123 -5.80 -8.54 -10.64
N LEU A 124 -7.01 -9.04 -10.90
CA LEU A 124 -7.26 -10.29 -11.60
C LEU A 124 -7.71 -10.03 -13.03
N SER A 125 -7.33 -10.92 -13.95
CA SER A 125 -7.71 -10.87 -15.37
C SER A 125 -8.03 -12.27 -15.90
N GLY A 126 -8.71 -12.35 -17.04
CA GLY A 126 -9.11 -13.62 -17.66
C GLY A 126 -10.26 -14.35 -16.96
N VAL A 127 -10.95 -13.68 -16.03
CA VAL A 127 -12.17 -14.18 -15.39
C VAL A 127 -13.36 -13.90 -16.30
N SER A 128 -14.29 -14.85 -16.38
CA SER A 128 -15.48 -14.73 -17.23
C SER A 128 -16.46 -13.68 -16.68
N ASP A 129 -17.28 -13.07 -17.55
CA ASP A 129 -18.31 -12.11 -17.14
C ASP A 129 -19.33 -12.71 -16.15
N ASP A 130 -19.65 -14.00 -16.28
CA ASP A 130 -20.59 -14.67 -15.40
C ASP A 130 -20.01 -14.87 -13.99
N GLU A 131 -18.73 -15.25 -13.88
CA GLU A 131 -18.03 -15.29 -12.59
C GLU A 131 -17.90 -13.89 -11.98
N MET A 132 -17.58 -12.88 -12.80
CA MET A 132 -17.50 -11.49 -12.34
C MET A 132 -18.82 -11.00 -11.75
N ARG A 133 -19.97 -11.38 -12.32
CA ARG A 133 -21.30 -10.99 -11.81
C ARG A 133 -21.61 -11.53 -10.41
N MET A 134 -20.96 -12.62 -9.99
CA MET A 134 -21.15 -13.19 -8.65
C MET A 134 -20.33 -12.48 -7.57
N ILE A 135 -19.36 -11.65 -7.95
CA ILE A 135 -18.49 -10.93 -7.01
C ILE A 135 -19.12 -9.57 -6.66
N PRO A 136 -19.15 -9.16 -5.38
CA PRO A 136 -19.68 -7.86 -4.99
C PRO A 136 -18.89 -6.69 -5.58
N LYS A 137 -19.61 -5.59 -5.85
CA LYS A 137 -19.03 -4.30 -6.25
C LYS A 137 -18.79 -3.43 -5.02
N ASP A 138 -17.67 -2.71 -5.04
CA ASP A 138 -17.28 -1.71 -4.04
C ASP A 138 -17.15 -2.24 -2.60
N THR A 139 -17.29 -3.55 -2.41
CA THR A 139 -17.21 -4.30 -1.15
C THR A 139 -16.53 -5.64 -1.41
N ALA A 140 -15.88 -6.19 -0.38
CA ALA A 140 -15.21 -7.49 -0.47
C ALA A 140 -16.20 -8.64 -0.17
N THR A 141 -15.91 -9.83 -0.70
CA THR A 141 -16.59 -11.06 -0.29
C THR A 141 -16.34 -11.33 1.19
N LEU A 142 -17.26 -12.07 1.82
CA LEU A 142 -17.05 -12.57 3.18
C LEU A 142 -16.27 -13.89 3.16
N GLU A 143 -16.36 -14.63 2.07
CA GLU A 143 -15.62 -15.88 1.85
C GLU A 143 -14.18 -15.60 1.44
N ILE A 144 -13.29 -16.49 1.86
CA ILE A 144 -11.90 -16.52 1.42
C ILE A 144 -11.82 -17.37 0.15
N TYR A 145 -11.19 -16.81 -0.87
CA TYR A 145 -10.93 -17.46 -2.14
C TYR A 145 -9.46 -17.82 -2.28
N ARG A 146 -9.19 -19.00 -2.83
CA ARG A 146 -7.91 -19.36 -3.44
C ARG A 146 -7.98 -19.05 -4.93
N VAL A 147 -7.01 -18.31 -5.43
CA VAL A 147 -6.85 -17.95 -6.85
C VAL A 147 -5.50 -18.48 -7.32
N ASP A 148 -5.52 -19.40 -8.27
CA ASP A 148 -4.32 -19.86 -8.96
C ASP A 148 -4.24 -19.21 -10.33
N GLY A 149 -3.07 -18.72 -10.71
CA GLY A 149 -2.87 -18.04 -11.97
C GLY A 149 -1.43 -17.75 -12.30
N VAL A 150 -1.20 -16.95 -13.34
CA VAL A 150 0.13 -16.50 -13.75
C VAL A 150 0.22 -15.00 -13.61
N MET A 151 1.25 -14.50 -12.93
CA MET A 151 1.48 -13.06 -12.85
C MET A 151 1.88 -12.53 -14.24
N GLN A 152 1.24 -11.45 -14.67
CA GLN A 152 1.44 -10.83 -15.96
C GLN A 152 1.58 -9.32 -15.83
N LYS A 153 2.27 -8.73 -16.82
CA LYS A 153 2.44 -7.30 -16.95
C LYS A 153 1.90 -6.87 -18.31
N THR A 154 0.92 -5.97 -18.30
CA THR A 154 0.34 -5.36 -19.50
C THR A 154 0.63 -3.87 -19.42
N TYR A 155 1.55 -3.39 -20.28
CA TYR A 155 2.14 -2.06 -20.19
C TYR A 155 2.74 -1.81 -18.79
N SER A 156 2.13 -0.92 -18.00
CA SER A 156 2.54 -0.57 -16.63
C SER A 156 1.67 -1.22 -15.55
N THR A 157 0.71 -2.06 -15.93
CA THR A 157 -0.22 -2.69 -14.99
C THR A 157 0.14 -4.15 -14.75
N TYR A 158 0.22 -4.56 -13.49
CA TYR A 158 0.40 -5.95 -13.09
C TYR A 158 -0.96 -6.58 -12.77
N SER A 159 -1.14 -7.82 -13.18
CA SER A 159 -2.35 -8.61 -12.87
C SER A 159 -2.03 -10.09 -12.84
N VAL A 160 -2.85 -10.87 -12.15
CA VAL A 160 -2.83 -12.33 -12.25
C VAL A 160 -3.84 -12.78 -13.30
N LEU A 161 -3.35 -13.44 -14.36
CA LEU A 161 -4.20 -14.16 -15.29
C LEU A 161 -4.70 -15.42 -14.60
N VAL A 162 -5.99 -15.44 -14.28
CA VAL A 162 -6.62 -16.49 -13.49
C VAL A 162 -6.71 -17.79 -14.29
N LYS A 163 -6.27 -18.89 -13.68
CA LYS A 163 -6.46 -20.27 -14.18
C LYS A 163 -7.61 -20.96 -13.45
N SER A 164 -7.72 -20.76 -12.15
CA SER A 164 -8.79 -21.30 -11.32
C SER A 164 -9.04 -20.44 -10.09
N MET A 165 -10.29 -20.42 -9.63
CA MET A 165 -10.69 -19.81 -8.36
C MET A 165 -11.62 -20.76 -7.60
N ALA A 166 -11.43 -20.84 -6.29
CA ALA A 166 -12.28 -21.66 -5.43
C ALA A 166 -12.46 -21.01 -4.06
N VAL A 167 -13.67 -21.12 -3.50
CA VAL A 167 -13.91 -20.79 -2.10
C VAL A 167 -13.21 -21.83 -1.24
N VAL A 168 -12.34 -21.38 -0.34
CA VAL A 168 -11.64 -22.25 0.62
C VAL A 168 -12.25 -22.18 2.01
N GLU A 169 -12.88 -21.06 2.35
CA GLU A 169 -13.52 -20.88 3.65
C GLU A 169 -14.75 -19.99 3.54
N ARG A 170 -15.78 -20.34 4.32
CA ARG A 170 -17.01 -19.56 4.47
C ARG A 170 -17.14 -19.12 5.92
N PRO A 171 -17.61 -17.90 6.20
CA PRO A 171 -17.87 -17.48 7.56
C PRO A 171 -18.87 -18.45 8.22
N SER A 172 -18.58 -18.83 9.46
CA SER A 172 -19.52 -19.60 10.28
C SER A 172 -20.65 -18.66 10.68
N VAL A 173 -21.88 -18.99 10.29
CA VAL A 173 -23.11 -18.24 10.62
C VAL A 173 -23.55 -18.55 12.04
#